data_AF-A0A536PKA8-F1
#
_entry.id   AF-A0A536PKA8-F1
#
_cell.length_a   1.000
_cell.length_b   1.000
_cell.length_c   1.000
_cell.angle_alpha   90.00
_cell.angle_beta   90.00
_cell.angle_gamma   90.00
#
_symmetry.space_group_name_H-M   'P 1'
#
loop_
_entity.id
_entity.type
_entity.pdbx_description
1 polymer ?
#
loop_
_entity_poly.entity_id
_entity_poly.type
_entity_poly.pdbx_seq_one_letter_code
_entity_poly.pdbx_strand_id
1 'polypeptide(L)'
;MGPKAIWREDMITSLLATALVAGLFLDGWNHINLQNGALGEFWTFWHGLLYLGFTASAFWAVTRNPHLYTRGAKPPPYFHPLLGVPLRYPLAIGGLALATIGLFGDIAWHTAFGPESGVARVIAPFHLLLFVAAAALASAPLRSAWYAPGYYASASSLRTILPPLISLTLVTCVAAFMFQWLNAFLDWTPSVTVGHVPADLARDARIRGTTEIAGAGRVIFTNLILLAPLFLALRRWPLPFGSATSLFVAVAFAMSGLHSFDLGATVFAALVGGLAADLVIDGFEP
;
A
#
# COMPACT_ATOMS: atom_id res chain seq x y z
N MET A 1 -19.37 -10.62 20.28
CA MET A 1 -19.26 -9.34 19.55
C MET A 1 -20.18 -9.39 18.35
N GLY A 2 -20.95 -8.34 18.08
CA GLY A 2 -21.80 -8.26 16.88
C GLY A 2 -21.07 -7.63 15.68
N PRO A 3 -21.67 -7.65 14.48
CA PRO A 3 -21.11 -7.09 13.24
C PRO A 3 -20.58 -5.65 13.39
N LYS A 4 -21.30 -4.80 14.12
CA LYS A 4 -20.90 -3.40 14.39
C LYS A 4 -19.56 -3.29 15.13
N ALA A 5 -19.24 -4.22 16.03
CA ALA A 5 -17.99 -4.18 16.79
C ALA A 5 -16.79 -4.54 15.90
N ILE A 6 -16.96 -5.53 15.02
CA ILE A 6 -15.93 -5.97 14.07
C ILE A 6 -15.60 -4.86 13.08
N TRP A 7 -16.63 -4.24 12.49
CA TRP A 7 -16.45 -3.08 11.62
C TRP A 7 -15.68 -1.94 12.30
N ARG A 8 -16.02 -1.61 13.56
CA ARG A 8 -15.34 -0.54 14.30
C ARG A 8 -13.88 -0.87 14.55
N GLU A 9 -13.58 -2.10 14.95
CA GLU A 9 -12.21 -2.54 15.19
C GLU A 9 -11.37 -2.52 13.92
N ASP A 10 -11.95 -2.96 12.80
CA ASP A 10 -11.30 -2.95 11.50
C ASP A 10 -11.12 -1.52 10.97
N MET A 11 -12.05 -0.61 11.26
CA MET A 11 -11.89 0.81 10.96
C MET A 11 -10.72 1.41 11.73
N ILE A 12 -10.60 1.12 13.03
CA ILE A 12 -9.46 1.56 13.84
C ILE A 12 -8.16 1.00 13.24
N THR A 13 -8.13 -0.29 12.93
CA THR A 13 -6.98 -0.92 12.26
C THR A 13 -6.62 -0.21 10.94
N SER A 14 -7.63 0.16 10.13
CA SER A 14 -7.44 0.85 8.85
C SER A 14 -6.84 2.24 9.05
N LEU A 15 -7.29 2.99 10.07
CA LEU A 15 -6.77 4.33 10.37
C LEU A 15 -5.33 4.28 10.89
N LEU A 16 -5.01 3.31 11.75
CA LEU A 16 -3.64 3.10 12.24
C LEU A 16 -2.70 2.70 11.09
N ALA A 17 -3.15 1.81 10.21
CA ALA A 17 -2.41 1.46 8.99
C ALA A 17 -2.28 2.65 8.02
N THR A 18 -3.26 3.56 7.99
CA THR A 18 -3.16 4.79 7.20
C THR A 18 -2.04 5.67 7.70
N ALA A 19 -1.88 5.82 9.03
CA ALA A 19 -0.74 6.56 9.59
C ALA A 19 0.60 5.91 9.20
N LEU A 20 0.69 4.58 9.24
CA LEU A 20 1.89 3.84 8.80
C LEU A 20 2.23 4.14 7.33
N VAL A 21 1.27 3.95 6.42
CA VAL A 21 1.52 4.14 4.98
C VAL A 21 1.69 5.61 4.62
N ALA A 22 0.95 6.54 5.24
CA ALA A 22 1.19 7.97 5.06
C ALA A 22 2.61 8.37 5.51
N GLY A 23 3.09 7.79 6.61
CA GLY A 23 4.47 7.94 7.07
C GLY A 23 5.50 7.42 6.05
N LEU A 24 5.23 6.27 5.41
CA LEU A 24 6.07 5.74 4.34
C LEU A 24 6.18 6.72 3.16
N PHE A 25 5.06 7.29 2.72
CA PHE A 25 5.06 8.26 1.61
C PHE A 25 5.70 9.59 2.00
N LEU A 26 5.51 10.06 3.24
CA LEU A 26 6.16 11.26 3.75
C LEU A 26 7.69 11.11 3.77
N ASP A 27 8.17 9.96 4.24
CA ASP A 27 9.60 9.66 4.25
C ASP A 27 10.17 9.48 2.84
N GLY A 28 9.45 8.78 1.96
CA GLY A 28 9.79 8.69 0.53
C GLY A 28 9.90 10.05 -0.16
N TRP A 29 8.98 10.97 0.13
CA TRP A 29 9.04 12.35 -0.36
C TRP A 29 10.32 13.05 0.13
N ASN A 30 10.66 12.93 1.42
CA ASN A 30 11.89 13.50 1.96
C ASN A 30 13.14 12.95 1.24
N HIS A 31 13.21 11.63 1.04
CA HIS A 31 14.32 11.01 0.31
C HIS A 31 14.47 11.55 -1.11
N ILE A 32 13.36 11.75 -1.83
CA ILE A 32 13.36 12.22 -3.21
C ILE A 32 13.71 13.72 -3.28
N ASN A 33 13.09 14.55 -2.46
CA ASN A 33 13.08 16.01 -2.65
C ASN A 33 14.12 16.75 -1.81
N LEU A 34 14.45 16.24 -0.61
CA LEU A 34 15.35 16.94 0.31
C LEU A 34 16.73 16.29 0.39
N GLN A 35 16.79 14.97 0.17
CA GLN A 35 18.04 14.22 0.23
C GLN A 35 18.64 13.93 -1.15
N ASN A 36 18.08 14.51 -2.23
CA ASN A 36 18.50 14.29 -3.62
C ASN A 36 18.60 12.80 -3.99
N GLY A 37 17.69 11.99 -3.44
CA GLY A 37 17.75 10.55 -3.61
C GLY A 37 18.97 9.93 -2.94
N ALA A 38 19.46 10.44 -1.80
CA ALA A 38 20.38 9.73 -0.91
C ALA A 38 19.64 8.95 0.19
N LEU A 39 20.29 7.96 0.77
CA LEU A 39 19.85 7.37 2.05
C LEU A 39 20.15 8.36 3.17
N GLY A 40 19.13 8.63 3.97
CA GLY A 40 19.21 9.50 5.13
C GLY A 40 19.54 8.73 6.40
N GLU A 41 19.66 9.45 7.51
CA GLU A 41 19.77 8.84 8.82
C GLU A 41 18.48 8.11 9.20
N PHE A 42 18.60 7.01 9.96
CA PHE A 42 17.45 6.24 10.45
C PHE A 42 16.52 7.02 11.40
N TRP A 43 17.04 8.03 12.12
CA TRP A 43 16.32 8.68 13.21
C TRP A 43 16.06 10.16 12.90
N THR A 44 15.16 10.40 11.95
CA THR A 44 14.74 11.77 11.60
C THR A 44 13.27 12.00 11.89
N PHE A 45 12.86 13.26 11.97
CA PHE A 45 11.45 13.61 12.17
C PHE A 45 10.55 13.13 11.02
N TRP A 46 11.10 12.94 9.82
CA TRP A 46 10.39 12.43 8.64
C TRP A 46 9.91 10.98 8.83
N HIS A 47 10.67 10.17 9.58
CA HIS A 47 10.26 8.82 9.98
C HIS A 47 9.23 8.81 11.11
N GLY A 48 8.99 9.94 11.78
CA GLY A 48 8.17 10.00 13.00
C GLY A 48 6.76 9.45 12.81
N LEU A 49 6.10 9.78 11.70
CA LEU A 49 4.76 9.28 11.38
C LEU A 49 4.79 7.78 11.04
N LEU A 50 5.81 7.31 10.33
CA LEU A 50 6.01 5.90 10.00
C LEU A 50 6.17 5.06 11.28
N TYR A 51 7.03 5.49 12.20
CA TYR A 51 7.27 4.81 13.48
C TYR A 51 6.07 4.83 14.40
N LEU A 52 5.35 5.96 14.48
CA LEU A 52 4.12 6.06 15.24
C LEU A 52 3.05 5.12 14.67
N GLY A 53 2.85 5.15 13.34
CA GLY A 53 1.88 4.29 12.65
C GLY A 53 2.19 2.81 12.83
N PHE A 54 3.46 2.42 12.72
CA PHE A 54 3.91 1.05 12.99
C PHE A 54 3.62 0.65 14.43
N THR A 55 4.12 1.41 15.40
CA THR A 55 4.00 1.10 16.83
C THR A 55 2.54 1.03 17.27
N ALA A 56 1.72 1.97 16.82
CA ALA A 56 0.29 1.98 17.16
C ALA A 56 -0.44 0.78 16.53
N SER A 57 -0.17 0.46 15.26
CA SER A 57 -0.73 -0.71 14.59
C SER A 57 -0.32 -2.02 15.27
N ALA A 58 0.95 -2.12 15.67
CA ALA A 58 1.51 -3.24 16.40
C ALA A 58 0.79 -3.48 17.72
N PHE A 59 0.73 -2.44 18.57
CA PHE A 59 0.10 -2.50 19.87
C PHE A 59 -1.40 -2.84 19.75
N TRP A 60 -2.08 -2.23 18.78
CA TRP A 60 -3.47 -2.54 18.48
C TRP A 60 -3.64 -4.00 18.09
N ALA A 61 -2.87 -4.52 17.13
CA ALA A 61 -2.98 -5.90 16.67
C ALA A 61 -2.75 -6.91 17.81
N VAL A 62 -1.79 -6.65 18.69
CA VAL A 62 -1.47 -7.51 19.85
C VAL A 62 -2.61 -7.52 20.87
N THR A 63 -3.10 -6.34 21.28
CA THR A 63 -4.19 -6.21 22.26
C THR A 63 -5.52 -6.82 21.79
N ARG A 64 -5.67 -7.06 20.49
CA ARG A 64 -6.85 -7.73 19.93
C ARG A 64 -6.94 -9.24 20.18
N ASN A 65 -6.01 -9.82 20.91
CA ASN A 65 -5.96 -11.24 21.23
C ASN A 65 -6.04 -11.48 22.75
N PRO A 66 -7.14 -11.09 23.45
CA PRO A 66 -7.21 -11.15 24.92
C PRO A 66 -7.06 -12.57 25.49
N HIS A 67 -7.38 -13.59 24.70
CA HIS A 67 -7.18 -14.99 25.10
C HIS A 67 -5.72 -15.38 25.31
N LEU A 68 -4.77 -14.59 24.80
CA LEU A 68 -3.33 -14.75 25.09
C LEU A 68 -2.96 -14.25 26.50
N TYR A 69 -3.80 -13.42 27.12
CA TYR A 69 -3.52 -12.75 28.39
C TYR A 69 -4.54 -13.05 29.49
N THR A 70 -5.67 -13.69 29.16
CA THR A 70 -6.75 -14.00 30.10
C THR A 70 -7.09 -15.47 30.05
N ARG A 71 -6.84 -16.18 31.17
CA ARG A 71 -7.12 -17.62 31.29
C ARG A 71 -8.61 -17.90 31.12
N GLY A 72 -8.95 -18.86 30.26
CA GLY A 72 -10.33 -19.29 30.01
C GLY A 72 -11.11 -18.43 29.01
N ALA A 73 -10.53 -17.33 28.50
CA ALA A 73 -11.14 -16.58 27.41
C ALA A 73 -11.14 -17.42 26.12
N LYS A 74 -12.31 -17.57 25.50
CA LYS A 74 -12.48 -18.34 24.26
C LYS A 74 -12.43 -17.39 23.06
N PRO A 75 -11.57 -17.65 22.06
CA PRO A 75 -11.54 -16.86 20.83
C PRO A 75 -12.90 -16.89 20.12
N PRO A 76 -13.40 -15.74 19.64
CA PRO A 76 -14.54 -15.69 18.74
C PRO A 76 -14.32 -16.51 17.44
N PRO A 77 -15.39 -16.95 16.77
CA PRO A 77 -15.31 -17.86 15.61
C PRO A 77 -14.68 -17.23 14.35
N TYR A 78 -14.45 -15.92 14.32
CA TYR A 78 -13.78 -15.20 13.24
C TYR A 78 -12.27 -15.00 13.49
N PHE A 79 -11.71 -15.63 14.52
CA PHE A 79 -10.26 -15.71 14.71
C PHE A 79 -9.70 -16.83 13.85
N HIS A 80 -8.55 -16.59 13.23
CA HIS A 80 -7.94 -17.52 12.29
C HIS A 80 -6.61 -18.04 12.85
N PRO A 81 -6.36 -19.36 12.78
CA PRO A 81 -5.14 -19.92 13.31
C PRO A 81 -3.92 -19.50 12.48
N LEU A 82 -2.84 -19.12 13.17
CA LEU A 82 -1.49 -19.04 12.63
C LEU A 82 -0.59 -19.87 13.53
N LEU A 83 0.06 -20.89 12.97
CA LEU A 83 0.88 -21.85 13.73
C LEU A 83 0.12 -22.46 14.93
N GLY A 84 -1.18 -22.72 14.75
CA GLY A 84 -2.06 -23.27 15.79
C GLY A 84 -2.61 -22.26 16.81
N VAL A 85 -2.16 -21.00 16.78
CA VAL A 85 -2.67 -19.94 17.67
C VAL A 85 -3.81 -19.18 16.97
N PRO A 86 -5.04 -19.17 17.51
CA PRO A 86 -6.16 -18.42 16.93
C PRO A 86 -5.94 -16.91 17.11
N LEU A 87 -5.74 -16.16 16.03
CA LEU A 87 -5.46 -14.72 16.08
C LEU A 87 -6.54 -13.91 15.35
N ARG A 88 -6.80 -12.68 15.80
CA ARG A 88 -7.70 -11.75 15.10
C ARG A 88 -7.12 -11.31 13.76
N TYR A 89 -5.83 -10.96 13.74
CA TYR A 89 -5.13 -10.49 12.54
C TYR A 89 -3.83 -11.30 12.36
N PRO A 90 -3.91 -12.60 11.99
CA PRO A 90 -2.75 -13.49 12.02
C PRO A 90 -1.56 -12.96 11.22
N LEU A 91 -1.79 -12.54 9.98
CA LEU A 91 -0.71 -12.00 9.13
C LEU A 91 -0.22 -10.63 9.59
N ALA A 92 -0.99 -9.83 10.32
CA ALA A 92 -0.45 -8.60 10.93
C ALA A 92 0.52 -8.92 12.07
N ILE A 93 0.24 -9.96 12.86
CA ILE A 93 1.17 -10.46 13.89
C ILE A 93 2.43 -11.04 13.24
N GLY A 94 2.29 -11.83 12.16
CA GLY A 94 3.42 -12.32 11.38
C GLY A 94 4.24 -11.18 10.74
N GLY A 95 3.56 -10.17 10.20
CA GLY A 95 4.16 -8.95 9.69
C GLY A 95 4.95 -8.19 10.76
N LEU A 96 4.51 -8.25 12.02
CA LEU A 96 5.23 -7.62 13.12
C LEU A 96 6.60 -8.28 13.37
N ALA A 97 6.66 -9.61 13.32
CA ALA A 97 7.91 -10.34 13.39
C ALA A 97 8.82 -10.02 12.19
N LEU A 98 8.25 -9.98 10.98
CA LEU A 98 8.99 -9.60 9.76
C LEU A 98 9.52 -8.17 9.82
N ALA A 99 8.75 -7.22 10.36
CA ALA A 99 9.20 -5.84 10.53
C ALA A 99 10.38 -5.74 11.50
N THR A 100 10.36 -6.50 12.59
CA THR A 100 11.48 -6.54 13.54
C THR A 100 12.74 -7.08 12.87
N ILE A 101 12.63 -8.19 12.12
CA ILE A 101 13.76 -8.76 11.37
C ILE A 101 14.24 -7.78 10.29
N GLY A 102 13.30 -7.17 9.56
CA GLY A 102 13.55 -6.15 8.54
C GLY A 102 14.34 -4.98 9.11
N LEU A 103 13.86 -4.35 10.19
CA LEU A 103 14.48 -3.18 10.78
C LEU A 103 15.91 -3.43 11.27
N PHE A 104 16.12 -4.46 12.10
CA PHE A 104 17.46 -4.74 12.61
C PHE A 104 18.40 -5.26 11.52
N GLY A 105 17.86 -6.00 10.56
CA GLY A 105 18.60 -6.43 9.39
C GLY A 105 19.04 -5.28 8.50
N ASP A 106 18.16 -4.28 8.28
CA ASP A 106 18.45 -3.08 7.49
C ASP A 106 19.58 -2.24 8.11
N ILE A 107 19.55 -2.07 9.44
CA ILE A 107 20.62 -1.41 10.19
C ILE A 107 21.95 -2.17 10.02
N ALA A 108 21.94 -3.49 10.20
CA ALA A 108 23.14 -4.31 10.05
C ALA A 108 23.67 -4.28 8.60
N TRP A 109 22.76 -4.32 7.62
CA TRP A 109 23.06 -4.29 6.20
C TRP A 109 23.75 -2.98 5.80
N HIS A 110 23.18 -1.83 6.15
CA HIS A 110 23.81 -0.55 5.83
C HIS A 110 25.11 -0.32 6.61
N THR A 111 25.26 -0.91 7.80
CA THR A 111 26.54 -0.88 8.54
C THR A 111 27.63 -1.67 7.81
N ALA A 112 27.28 -2.80 7.19
CA ALA A 112 28.23 -3.69 6.53
C ALA A 112 28.55 -3.31 5.07
N PHE A 113 27.53 -2.85 4.32
CA PHE A 113 27.62 -2.65 2.87
C PHE A 113 27.43 -1.19 2.43
N GLY A 114 27.08 -0.30 3.36
CA GLY A 114 26.80 1.10 3.07
C GLY A 114 25.43 1.31 2.42
N PRO A 115 25.15 2.56 1.99
CA PRO A 115 23.86 2.95 1.42
C PRO A 115 23.72 2.62 -0.09
N GLU A 116 22.54 2.18 -0.50
CA GLU A 116 22.10 2.06 -1.89
C GLU A 116 21.59 3.38 -2.50
N SER A 117 21.75 3.49 -3.83
CA SER A 117 21.27 4.60 -4.64
C SER A 117 20.28 4.16 -5.73
N GLY A 118 19.44 5.09 -6.18
CA GLY A 118 18.44 4.83 -7.22
C GLY A 118 17.45 3.71 -6.85
N VAL A 119 17.12 2.86 -7.81
CA VAL A 119 16.16 1.74 -7.65
C VAL A 119 16.61 0.76 -6.57
N ALA A 120 17.92 0.56 -6.39
CA ALA A 120 18.48 -0.40 -5.46
C ALA A 120 18.02 -0.15 -4.00
N ARG A 121 17.70 1.10 -3.64
CA ARG A 121 17.14 1.43 -2.32
C ARG A 121 15.84 0.68 -2.03
N VAL A 122 14.91 0.67 -2.98
CA VAL A 122 13.58 0.10 -2.77
C VAL A 122 13.64 -1.43 -2.80
N ILE A 123 14.57 -1.99 -3.57
CA ILE A 123 14.72 -3.45 -3.72
C ILE A 123 15.78 -4.05 -2.79
N ALA A 124 16.37 -3.25 -1.89
CA ALA A 124 17.30 -3.74 -0.88
C ALA A 124 16.62 -4.84 -0.04
N PRO A 125 17.36 -5.90 0.34
CA PRO A 125 16.76 -7.12 0.87
C PRO A 125 15.88 -6.88 2.12
N PHE A 126 16.32 -5.98 3.01
CA PHE A 126 15.58 -5.66 4.22
C PHE A 126 14.45 -4.64 4.00
N HIS A 127 14.56 -3.76 3.01
CA HIS A 127 13.44 -2.95 2.55
C HIS A 127 12.30 -3.83 2.02
N LEU A 128 12.59 -4.89 1.26
CA LEU A 128 11.58 -5.85 0.80
C LEU A 128 10.86 -6.53 1.98
N LEU A 129 11.58 -6.92 3.03
CA LEU A 129 10.97 -7.46 4.25
C LEU A 129 10.09 -6.43 4.96
N LEU A 130 10.53 -5.18 5.05
CA LEU A 130 9.76 -4.08 5.64
C LEU A 130 8.48 -3.78 4.83
N PHE A 131 8.53 -3.79 3.50
CA PHE A 131 7.35 -3.63 2.64
C PHE A 131 6.37 -4.79 2.80
N VAL A 132 6.85 -6.02 2.83
CA VAL A 132 6.02 -7.21 3.09
C VAL A 132 5.36 -7.11 4.47
N ALA A 133 6.10 -6.69 5.48
CA ALA A 133 5.57 -6.47 6.82
C ALA A 133 4.50 -5.38 6.85
N ALA A 134 4.77 -4.21 6.24
CA ALA A 134 3.81 -3.11 6.14
C ALA A 134 2.54 -3.54 5.40
N ALA A 135 2.68 -4.25 4.27
CA ALA A 135 1.56 -4.81 3.53
C ALA A 135 0.77 -5.82 4.38
N ALA A 136 1.43 -6.68 5.15
CA ALA A 136 0.80 -7.66 6.02
C ALA A 136 0.01 -7.00 7.17
N LEU A 137 0.51 -5.90 7.74
CA LEU A 137 -0.23 -5.08 8.71
C LEU A 137 -1.42 -4.37 8.04
N ALA A 138 -1.19 -3.67 6.94
CA ALA A 138 -2.20 -2.85 6.25
C ALA A 138 -3.37 -3.66 5.69
N SER A 139 -3.15 -4.92 5.34
CA SER A 139 -4.16 -5.87 4.82
C SER A 139 -5.04 -6.53 5.90
N ALA A 140 -4.86 -6.21 7.18
CA ALA A 140 -5.62 -6.82 8.26
C ALA A 140 -7.15 -6.64 8.15
N PRO A 141 -7.68 -5.42 7.93
CA PRO A 141 -9.13 -5.21 7.73
C PRO A 141 -9.67 -5.94 6.49
N LEU A 142 -8.92 -5.93 5.38
CA LEU A 142 -9.30 -6.64 4.16
C LEU A 142 -9.53 -8.12 4.41
N ARG A 143 -8.58 -8.79 5.08
CA ARG A 143 -8.70 -10.22 5.41
C ARG A 143 -9.74 -10.51 6.48
N SER A 144 -9.88 -9.62 7.46
CA SER A 144 -10.93 -9.71 8.48
C SER A 144 -12.32 -9.77 7.81
N ALA A 145 -12.58 -8.86 6.88
CA ALA A 145 -13.80 -8.88 6.08
C ALA A 145 -13.91 -10.13 5.18
N TRP A 146 -12.78 -10.58 4.61
CA TRP A 146 -12.75 -11.74 3.71
C TRP A 146 -13.17 -13.02 4.41
N TYR A 147 -12.62 -13.28 5.60
CA TYR A 147 -12.83 -14.51 6.34
C TYR A 147 -14.06 -14.52 7.24
N ALA A 148 -14.69 -13.36 7.44
CA ALA A 148 -15.86 -13.21 8.30
C ALA A 148 -17.11 -12.69 7.55
N PRO A 149 -17.56 -13.34 6.44
CA PRO A 149 -18.73 -12.89 5.67
C PRO A 149 -19.98 -12.69 6.52
N GLY A 150 -20.24 -13.56 7.50
CA GLY A 150 -21.42 -13.44 8.36
C GLY A 150 -21.36 -12.25 9.33
N TYR A 151 -20.21 -11.60 9.43
CA TYR A 151 -19.94 -10.49 10.36
C TYR A 151 -19.67 -9.16 9.65
N TYR A 152 -19.46 -9.18 8.33
CA TYR A 152 -19.51 -8.00 7.47
C TYR A 152 -20.81 -8.06 6.68
N ALA A 153 -21.68 -7.05 6.84
CA ALA A 153 -22.90 -6.99 6.05
C ALA A 153 -22.56 -7.12 4.55
N SER A 154 -23.33 -7.93 3.81
CA SER A 154 -23.23 -8.00 2.35
C SER A 154 -23.27 -6.57 1.83
N ALA A 155 -22.21 -6.16 1.11
CA ALA A 155 -22.01 -4.76 0.79
C ALA A 155 -23.22 -4.21 0.02
N SER A 156 -23.75 -3.07 0.47
CA SER A 156 -24.79 -2.30 -0.20
C SER A 156 -24.49 -0.79 -0.19
N SER A 157 -23.37 -0.39 0.44
CA SER A 157 -22.94 1.02 0.52
C SER A 157 -21.44 1.13 0.83
N LEU A 158 -20.84 2.26 0.42
CA LEU A 158 -19.44 2.58 0.69
C LEU A 158 -19.10 2.52 2.19
N ARG A 159 -20.02 2.96 3.06
CA ARG A 159 -19.80 2.97 4.50
C ARG A 159 -19.56 1.58 5.07
N THR A 160 -20.26 0.57 4.56
CA THR A 160 -20.14 -0.81 5.01
C THR A 160 -18.78 -1.41 4.63
N ILE A 161 -18.33 -1.16 3.39
CA ILE A 161 -17.06 -1.69 2.86
C ILE A 161 -15.85 -0.81 3.19
N LEU A 162 -16.05 0.33 3.86
CA LEU A 162 -15.00 1.33 4.05
C LEU A 162 -13.72 0.77 4.71
N PRO A 163 -13.75 -0.03 5.80
CA PRO A 163 -12.51 -0.60 6.35
C PRO A 163 -11.73 -1.49 5.36
N PRO A 164 -12.32 -2.53 4.74
CA PRO A 164 -11.59 -3.33 3.76
C PRO A 164 -11.20 -2.54 2.50
N LEU A 165 -11.97 -1.51 2.09
CA LEU A 165 -11.60 -0.64 0.96
C LEU A 165 -10.38 0.22 1.27
N ILE A 166 -10.31 0.84 2.46
CA ILE A 166 -9.11 1.56 2.92
C ILE A 166 -7.93 0.59 2.95
N SER A 167 -8.11 -0.58 3.57
CA SER A 167 -7.06 -1.61 3.65
C SER A 167 -6.55 -2.06 2.28
N LEU A 168 -7.43 -2.32 1.31
CA LEU A 168 -7.07 -2.66 -0.07
C LEU A 168 -6.29 -1.54 -0.73
N THR A 169 -6.76 -0.30 -0.56
CA THR A 169 -6.11 0.91 -1.10
C THR A 169 -4.70 1.07 -0.51
N LEU A 170 -4.54 0.92 0.80
CA LEU A 170 -3.24 1.02 1.48
C LEU A 170 -2.26 -0.06 1.01
N VAL A 171 -2.70 -1.31 0.85
CA VAL A 171 -1.87 -2.39 0.31
C VAL A 171 -1.47 -2.07 -1.14
N THR A 172 -2.39 -1.50 -1.92
CA THR A 172 -2.11 -1.05 -3.28
C THR A 172 -1.11 0.10 -3.31
N CYS A 173 -1.19 1.05 -2.38
CA CYS A 173 -0.21 2.11 -2.20
C CYS A 173 1.17 1.56 -1.84
N VAL A 174 1.26 0.57 -0.94
CA VAL A 174 2.54 -0.09 -0.60
C VAL A 174 3.13 -0.79 -1.82
N ALA A 175 2.31 -1.49 -2.62
CA ALA A 175 2.76 -2.10 -3.87
C ALA A 175 3.22 -1.04 -4.89
N ALA A 176 2.46 0.05 -5.04
CA ALA A 176 2.80 1.15 -5.94
C ALA A 176 4.11 1.84 -5.54
N PHE A 177 4.32 2.06 -4.23
CA PHE A 177 5.57 2.58 -3.68
C PHE A 177 6.73 1.62 -3.92
N MET A 178 6.55 0.32 -3.64
CA MET A 178 7.59 -0.68 -3.85
C MET A 178 8.00 -0.78 -5.31
N PHE A 179 7.11 -0.51 -6.27
CA PHE A 179 7.40 -0.50 -7.70
C PHE A 179 7.44 0.90 -8.32
N GLN A 180 7.81 1.91 -7.54
CA GLN A 180 7.74 3.31 -7.96
C GLN A 180 8.52 3.64 -9.25
N TRP A 181 9.54 2.85 -9.62
CA TRP A 181 10.25 3.02 -10.91
C TRP A 181 9.46 2.55 -12.14
N LEU A 182 8.41 1.76 -11.95
CA LEU A 182 7.45 1.33 -12.99
C LEU A 182 6.11 2.05 -12.87
N ASN A 183 6.02 3.11 -12.08
CA ASN A 183 4.76 3.81 -11.90
C ASN A 183 4.59 4.96 -12.92
N ALA A 184 3.38 5.12 -13.45
CA ALA A 184 3.03 6.15 -14.43
C ALA A 184 2.58 7.47 -13.77
N PHE A 185 2.32 7.47 -12.46
CA PHE A 185 1.96 8.67 -11.69
C PHE A 185 3.17 9.45 -11.15
N LEU A 186 4.38 8.91 -11.33
CA LEU A 186 5.63 9.45 -10.79
C LEU A 186 6.69 9.43 -11.88
N ASP A 187 7.52 10.48 -12.00
CA ASP A 187 8.67 10.52 -12.92
C ASP A 187 9.99 10.61 -12.16
N TRP A 188 11.09 10.14 -12.75
CA TRP A 188 12.42 10.12 -12.11
C TRP A 188 13.34 11.18 -12.71
N THR A 189 14.20 11.80 -11.90
CA THR A 189 15.18 12.81 -12.36
C THR A 189 16.54 12.17 -12.65
N PRO A 190 17.21 12.45 -13.79
CA PRO A 190 16.72 13.27 -14.91
C PRO A 190 15.57 12.57 -15.65
N SER A 191 14.49 13.31 -15.93
CA SER A 191 13.32 12.76 -16.60
C SER A 191 13.59 12.58 -18.09
N VAL A 192 13.17 11.44 -18.61
CA VAL A 192 13.01 11.24 -20.04
C VAL A 192 11.52 11.12 -20.29
N THR A 193 10.90 12.26 -20.61
CA THR A 193 9.47 12.30 -20.90
C THR A 193 9.17 11.38 -22.08
N VAL A 194 8.27 10.42 -21.86
CA VAL A 194 7.86 9.47 -22.89
C VAL A 194 7.29 10.24 -24.09
N GLY A 195 7.88 10.05 -25.26
CA GLY A 195 7.52 10.79 -26.48
C GLY A 195 8.12 12.20 -26.62
N HIS A 196 8.84 12.71 -25.63
CA HIS A 196 9.57 13.99 -25.66
C HIS A 196 11.06 13.78 -25.31
N VAL A 197 11.68 12.80 -25.96
CA VAL A 197 13.13 12.63 -25.91
C VAL A 197 13.79 13.82 -26.62
N PRO A 198 14.81 14.48 -26.03
CA PRO A 198 15.55 15.56 -26.68
C PRO A 198 15.96 15.18 -28.11
N ALA A 199 15.84 16.12 -29.06
CA ALA A 199 15.96 15.80 -30.50
C ALA A 199 17.32 15.20 -30.89
N ASP A 200 18.38 15.51 -30.15
CA ASP A 200 19.72 14.94 -30.24
C ASP A 200 19.74 13.46 -29.80
N LEU A 201 19.09 13.13 -28.68
CA LEU A 201 18.97 11.76 -28.16
C LEU A 201 17.93 10.93 -28.92
N ALA A 202 16.87 11.55 -29.43
CA ALA A 202 15.79 10.89 -30.16
C ALA A 202 16.23 10.34 -31.53
N ARG A 203 17.35 10.85 -32.07
CA ARG A 203 17.98 10.35 -33.30
C ARG A 203 18.59 8.96 -33.12
N ASP A 204 19.03 8.63 -31.90
CA ASP A 204 19.50 7.29 -31.59
C ASP A 204 18.30 6.35 -31.43
N ALA A 205 18.17 5.41 -32.38
CA ALA A 205 17.09 4.44 -32.38
C ALA A 205 17.08 3.55 -31.12
N ARG A 206 18.24 3.31 -30.48
CA ARG A 206 18.35 2.52 -29.25
C ARG A 206 17.81 3.29 -28.05
N ILE A 207 18.13 4.58 -27.93
CA ILE A 207 17.65 5.44 -26.85
C ILE A 207 16.14 5.63 -26.97
N ARG A 208 15.66 5.92 -28.18
CA ARG A 208 14.23 6.05 -28.47
C ARG A 208 13.47 4.77 -28.12
N GLY A 209 13.90 3.62 -28.64
CA GLY A 209 13.25 2.34 -28.35
C GLY A 209 13.26 1.96 -26.87
N THR A 210 14.36 2.23 -26.15
CA THR A 210 14.44 1.97 -24.70
C THR A 210 13.47 2.85 -23.91
N THR A 211 13.35 4.12 -24.28
CA THR A 211 12.43 5.08 -23.63
C THR A 211 10.97 4.70 -23.89
N GLU A 212 10.62 4.32 -25.13
CA GLU A 212 9.28 3.87 -25.49
C GLU A 212 8.88 2.61 -24.71
N ILE A 213 9.78 1.61 -24.63
CA ILE A 213 9.56 0.38 -23.86
C ILE A 213 9.38 0.69 -22.37
N ALA A 214 10.21 1.57 -21.80
CA ALA A 214 10.10 1.97 -20.40
C ALA A 214 8.77 2.69 -20.12
N GLY A 215 8.35 3.59 -21.00
CA GLY A 215 7.07 4.30 -20.91
C GLY A 215 5.86 3.37 -20.98
N ALA A 216 5.83 2.49 -21.98
CA ALA A 216 4.79 1.48 -22.11
C ALA A 216 4.75 0.53 -20.90
N GLY A 217 5.93 0.09 -20.44
CA GLY A 217 6.08 -0.73 -19.23
C GLY A 217 5.48 -0.06 -18.00
N ARG A 218 5.74 1.24 -17.80
CA ARG A 218 5.19 2.01 -16.68
C ARG A 218 3.66 2.06 -16.70
N VAL A 219 3.06 2.32 -17.86
CA VAL A 219 1.59 2.38 -18.00
C VAL A 219 0.96 1.01 -17.76
N ILE A 220 1.50 -0.04 -18.38
CA ILE A 220 0.98 -1.41 -18.21
C ILE A 220 1.09 -1.84 -16.75
N PHE A 221 2.24 -1.63 -16.12
CA PHE A 221 2.48 -2.06 -14.74
C PHE A 221 1.62 -1.27 -13.73
N THR A 222 1.43 0.03 -13.97
CA THR A 222 0.52 0.84 -13.15
C THR A 222 -0.92 0.34 -13.25
N ASN A 223 -1.39 0.04 -14.46
CA ASN A 223 -2.72 -0.55 -14.65
C ASN A 223 -2.85 -1.90 -13.95
N LEU A 224 -1.82 -2.76 -13.99
CA LEU A 224 -1.82 -4.02 -13.26
C LEU A 224 -1.93 -3.81 -11.74
N ILE A 225 -1.17 -2.87 -11.18
CA ILE A 225 -1.24 -2.52 -9.75
C ILE A 225 -2.63 -2.04 -9.35
N LEU A 226 -3.31 -1.26 -10.18
CA LEU A 226 -4.64 -0.73 -9.87
C LEU A 226 -5.76 -1.76 -10.09
N LEU A 227 -5.72 -2.50 -11.19
CA LEU A 227 -6.80 -3.39 -11.61
C LEU A 227 -6.79 -4.74 -10.89
N ALA A 228 -5.60 -5.30 -10.60
CA ALA A 228 -5.52 -6.58 -9.90
C ALA A 228 -6.22 -6.59 -8.52
N PRO A 229 -5.98 -5.62 -7.61
CA PRO A 229 -6.69 -5.56 -6.33
C PRO A 229 -8.19 -5.24 -6.50
N LEU A 230 -8.56 -4.42 -7.49
CA LEU A 230 -9.97 -4.14 -7.80
C LEU A 230 -10.71 -5.42 -8.23
N PHE A 231 -10.14 -6.20 -9.16
CA PHE A 231 -10.72 -7.46 -9.59
C PHE A 231 -10.75 -8.50 -8.47
N LEU A 232 -9.75 -8.52 -7.59
CA LEU A 232 -9.79 -9.36 -6.40
C LEU A 232 -10.99 -8.99 -5.52
N ALA A 233 -11.23 -7.70 -5.26
CA ALA A 233 -12.36 -7.25 -4.46
C ALA A 233 -13.72 -7.58 -5.09
N LEU A 234 -13.86 -7.41 -6.42
CA LEU A 234 -15.07 -7.76 -7.18
C LEU A 234 -15.43 -9.25 -7.10
N ARG A 235 -14.47 -10.14 -6.89
CA ARG A 235 -14.76 -11.58 -6.68
C ARG A 235 -15.47 -11.87 -5.36
N ARG A 236 -15.45 -10.92 -4.41
CA ARG A 236 -15.86 -11.17 -3.03
C ARG A 236 -17.02 -10.31 -2.57
N TRP A 237 -17.15 -9.11 -3.11
CA TRP A 237 -18.16 -8.13 -2.73
C TRP A 237 -18.76 -7.45 -3.96
N PRO A 238 -20.07 -7.17 -3.95
CA PRO A 238 -20.64 -6.19 -4.87
C PRO A 238 -20.09 -4.82 -4.46
N LEU A 239 -19.36 -4.18 -5.37
CA LEU A 239 -18.64 -2.96 -5.03
C LEU A 239 -19.55 -1.75 -5.31
N PRO A 240 -19.92 -0.97 -4.29
CA PRO A 240 -20.74 0.21 -4.51
C PRO A 240 -19.97 1.24 -5.34
N PHE A 241 -20.69 1.99 -6.17
CA PHE A 241 -20.15 3.10 -6.96
C PHE A 241 -19.25 4.02 -6.10
N GLY A 242 -18.07 4.32 -6.63
CA GLY A 242 -17.04 5.12 -5.97
C GLY A 242 -15.93 4.28 -5.34
N SER A 243 -16.07 2.95 -5.28
CA SER A 243 -15.03 2.07 -4.73
C SER A 243 -13.78 2.06 -5.60
N ALA A 244 -13.92 1.93 -6.92
CA ALA A 244 -12.79 1.97 -7.84
C ALA A 244 -12.16 3.36 -7.90
N THR A 245 -13.00 4.41 -7.98
CA THR A 245 -12.55 5.81 -7.96
C THR A 245 -11.72 6.12 -6.72
N SER A 246 -12.20 5.74 -5.53
CA SER A 246 -11.49 6.00 -4.28
C SER A 246 -10.10 5.36 -4.26
N LEU A 247 -10.01 4.10 -4.70
CA LEU A 247 -8.74 3.38 -4.77
C LEU A 247 -7.77 4.05 -5.76
N PHE A 248 -8.24 4.34 -6.97
CA PHE A 248 -7.40 4.87 -8.05
C PHE A 248 -6.87 6.26 -7.71
N VAL A 249 -7.76 7.15 -7.24
CA VAL A 249 -7.39 8.52 -6.88
C VAL A 249 -6.44 8.54 -5.69
N ALA A 250 -6.68 7.72 -4.66
CA ALA A 250 -5.79 7.68 -3.49
C ALA A 250 -4.38 7.18 -3.84
N VAL A 251 -4.27 6.13 -4.66
CA VAL A 251 -2.97 5.62 -5.13
C VAL A 251 -2.27 6.65 -6.00
N ALA A 252 -2.97 7.25 -6.97
CA ALA A 252 -2.39 8.27 -7.85
C ALA A 252 -1.95 9.52 -7.07
N PHE A 253 -2.76 9.97 -6.11
CA PHE A 253 -2.44 11.10 -5.25
C PHE A 253 -1.19 10.83 -4.41
N ALA A 254 -1.12 9.67 -3.76
CA ALA A 254 0.05 9.29 -2.95
C ALA A 254 1.32 9.20 -3.80
N MET A 255 1.25 8.54 -4.97
CA MET A 255 2.39 8.38 -5.88
C MET A 255 2.84 9.71 -6.49
N SER A 256 1.92 10.55 -6.96
CA SER A 256 2.23 11.86 -7.51
C SER A 256 2.81 12.81 -6.44
N GLY A 257 2.32 12.68 -5.20
CA GLY A 257 2.81 13.44 -4.05
C GLY A 257 4.29 13.23 -3.75
N LEU A 258 4.88 12.07 -4.07
CA LEU A 258 6.31 11.81 -3.87
C LEU A 258 7.22 12.78 -4.63
N HIS A 259 6.76 13.30 -5.76
CA HIS A 259 7.45 14.32 -6.57
C HIS A 259 6.71 15.65 -6.54
N SER A 260 6.13 16.01 -5.40
CA SER A 260 5.49 17.32 -5.20
C SER A 260 4.41 17.65 -6.27
N PHE A 261 3.76 16.61 -6.80
CA PHE A 261 2.76 16.69 -7.87
C PHE A 261 3.26 17.23 -9.22
N ASP A 262 4.54 16.99 -9.57
CA ASP A 262 5.08 17.27 -10.92
C ASP A 262 4.19 16.69 -12.04
N LEU A 263 3.64 15.49 -11.81
CA LEU A 263 2.66 14.83 -12.68
C LEU A 263 1.21 14.93 -12.14
N GLY A 264 0.83 16.04 -11.50
CA GLY A 264 -0.47 16.20 -10.85
C GLY A 264 -1.68 15.95 -11.76
N ALA A 265 -1.57 16.19 -13.07
CA ALA A 265 -2.61 15.89 -14.05
C ALA A 265 -2.97 14.38 -14.11
N THR A 266 -2.05 13.50 -13.72
CA THR A 266 -2.29 12.06 -13.70
C THR A 266 -3.24 11.63 -12.57
N VAL A 267 -3.39 12.44 -11.50
CA VAL A 267 -4.44 12.25 -10.48
C VAL A 267 -5.83 12.46 -11.09
N PHE A 268 -5.98 13.44 -11.98
CA PHE A 268 -7.21 13.64 -12.73
C PHE A 268 -7.48 12.48 -13.71
N ALA A 269 -6.44 11.96 -14.37
CA ALA A 269 -6.58 10.76 -15.20
C ALA A 269 -7.05 9.55 -14.38
N ALA A 270 -6.54 9.37 -13.15
CA ALA A 270 -6.97 8.33 -12.24
C ALA A 270 -8.44 8.51 -11.78
N LEU A 271 -8.88 9.75 -11.56
CA LEU A 271 -10.29 10.07 -11.29
C LEU A 271 -11.18 9.65 -12.46
N VAL A 272 -10.84 10.03 -13.69
CA VAL A 272 -11.61 9.66 -14.90
C VAL A 272 -11.64 8.15 -15.08
N GLY A 273 -10.49 7.47 -14.95
CA GLY A 273 -10.40 6.01 -15.06
C GLY A 273 -11.18 5.28 -13.97
N GLY A 274 -11.17 5.80 -12.75
CA GLY A 274 -11.93 5.28 -11.63
C GLY A 274 -13.44 5.43 -11.82
N LEU A 275 -13.91 6.58 -12.27
CA LEU A 275 -15.32 6.81 -12.58
C LEU A 275 -15.79 5.90 -13.71
N ALA A 276 -14.98 5.72 -14.75
CA ALA A 276 -15.26 4.78 -15.82
C ALA A 276 -15.36 3.34 -15.30
N ALA A 277 -14.44 2.92 -14.42
CA ALA A 277 -14.49 1.60 -13.81
C ALA A 277 -15.75 1.41 -12.93
N ASP A 278 -16.11 2.39 -12.10
CA ASP A 278 -17.32 2.33 -11.28
C ASP A 278 -18.59 2.28 -12.15
N LEU A 279 -18.66 3.05 -13.25
CA LEU A 279 -19.80 2.98 -14.20
C LEU A 279 -19.91 1.61 -14.88
N VAL A 280 -18.78 1.00 -15.23
CA VAL A 280 -18.76 -0.35 -15.80
C VAL A 280 -19.24 -1.36 -14.76
N ILE A 281 -18.73 -1.31 -13.53
CA ILE A 281 -19.14 -2.21 -12.44
C ILE A 281 -20.65 -2.10 -12.19
N ASP A 282 -21.16 -0.87 -12.02
CA ASP A 282 -22.57 -0.59 -11.77
C ASP A 282 -23.46 -1.06 -12.94
N GLY A 283 -22.98 -0.94 -14.19
CA GLY A 283 -23.69 -1.41 -15.38
C GLY A 283 -23.70 -2.94 -15.57
N PHE A 284 -22.78 -3.67 -14.94
CA PHE A 284 -22.67 -5.14 -15.01
C PHE A 284 -23.18 -5.86 -13.75
N GLU A 285 -23.58 -5.14 -12.69
CA GLU A 285 -24.32 -5.66 -11.54
C GLU A 285 -25.85 -5.59 -11.80
N PRO A 286 -26.54 -6.67 -12.22
CA PRO A 286 -28.00 -6.74 -12.16
C PRO A 286 -28.53 -6.95 -10.73
#